data_AF-A0A9D7U5A6-F1
#
_entry.id   AF-A0A9D7U5A6-F1
#
_cell.length_a   1.000
_cell.length_b   1.000
_cell.length_c   1.000
_cell.angle_alpha   90.00
_cell.angle_beta   90.00
_cell.angle_gamma   90.00
#
_symmetry.space_group_name_H-M   'P 1'
#
loop_
_entity.id
_entity.type
_entity.pdbx_description
1 polymer ?
#
loop_
_entity_poly.entity_id
_entity_poly.type
_entity_poly.pdbx_seq_one_letter_code
_entity_poly.pdbx_strand_id
1 'polypeptide(L)'
;MKLENNNGDFEKGIENGLDDIEKSNYEGFVSSEVNLDWLLENKSRLENEIKTHEDLILQTKTEKIDILNQKQTANPEFSEQSHLAQHLEDEIEQHKNRITDLHAKKDQEKTPYPFLAGLIYLVAGITFILGDLIISHEIVAYALNIRNTTEAWAFACGLAGVSILMKPAYERLVEQPYLTNFSPATKKMHNIFQTALVVISISTLAILGWFRYEAYKTDRLKEALNREIKSMQLEATPLIATANAPIPDNSALNAKIELKLKEYDQLNQKLVNSPWALLSFVLSGVLFAIAGAISLGIAFPSLQIYWKRWFQYNPAISRSKRIIRRRIKKLTEVRKPLFKVQSQLEFMNQKLELLPDLKELETKKSVLSTDLTEVNEKIKFAIESARVSNYNEGYDTGNLNRQNLSAEELEEYRKNMLERLKYRRDEITEKNPRTYRSNGLRPHQALRKAISDSFNEN
;
A
#
# COMPACT_ATOMS: atom_id res chain seq x y z
N MET A 1 30.03 -51.55 42.55
CA MET A 1 30.34 -53.00 42.66
C MET A 1 31.62 -53.17 43.46
N LYS A 2 31.51 -53.37 44.79
CA LYS A 2 32.64 -53.70 45.66
C LYS A 2 32.77 -55.23 45.72
N LEU A 3 33.90 -55.76 45.26
CA LEU A 3 34.25 -57.19 45.35
C LEU A 3 34.81 -57.58 46.74
N GLU A 4 34.67 -56.71 47.76
CA GLU A 4 35.33 -56.88 49.07
C GLU A 4 34.65 -57.89 50.00
N ASN A 5 33.41 -58.33 49.75
CA ASN A 5 32.68 -59.24 50.66
C ASN A 5 32.87 -60.74 50.38
N ASN A 6 33.46 -61.13 49.24
CA ASN A 6 33.57 -62.56 48.86
C ASN A 6 34.39 -63.40 49.85
N ASN A 7 35.37 -62.81 50.54
CA ASN A 7 36.17 -63.54 51.52
C ASN A 7 35.38 -63.81 52.82
N GLY A 8 34.50 -62.88 53.24
CA GLY A 8 33.69 -63.05 54.45
C GLY A 8 32.57 -64.07 54.29
N ASP A 9 31.95 -64.14 53.11
CA ASP A 9 30.91 -65.13 52.80
C ASP A 9 31.48 -66.56 52.72
N PHE A 10 32.71 -66.69 52.21
CA PHE A 10 33.42 -67.98 52.17
C PHE A 10 33.80 -68.47 53.58
N GLU A 11 34.32 -67.58 54.44
CA GLU A 11 34.66 -67.90 55.83
C GLU A 11 33.41 -68.29 56.64
N LYS A 12 32.32 -67.53 56.52
CA LYS A 12 31.03 -67.89 57.14
C LYS A 12 30.44 -69.19 56.61
N GLY A 13 30.66 -69.51 55.34
CA GLY A 13 30.28 -70.80 54.77
C GLY A 13 31.01 -71.98 55.42
N ILE A 14 32.28 -71.79 55.83
CA ILE A 14 33.05 -72.79 56.57
C ILE A 14 32.55 -72.89 58.02
N GLU A 15 32.33 -71.77 58.70
CA GLU A 15 31.81 -71.72 60.07
C GLU A 15 30.42 -72.39 60.18
N ASN A 16 29.49 -72.02 59.30
CA ASN A 16 28.14 -72.59 59.26
C ASN A 16 28.15 -74.10 58.95
N GLY A 17 29.13 -74.57 58.17
CA GLY A 17 29.33 -75.99 57.88
C GLY A 17 29.94 -76.78 59.04
N LEU A 18 30.69 -76.14 59.93
CA LEU A 18 31.21 -76.74 61.17
C LEU A 18 30.15 -76.84 62.26
N ASP A 19 29.22 -75.88 62.28
CA ASP A 19 28.14 -75.80 63.28
C ASP A 19 26.86 -76.57 62.87
N ASP A 20 26.86 -77.29 61.75
CA ASP A 20 25.73 -78.05 61.18
C ASP A 20 24.45 -77.19 60.97
N ILE A 21 24.64 -75.92 60.60
CA ILE A 21 23.55 -74.98 60.34
C ILE A 21 22.99 -75.22 58.93
N GLU A 22 21.67 -75.19 58.78
CA GLU A 22 21.02 -75.42 57.49
C GLU A 22 21.39 -74.33 56.46
N LYS A 23 22.02 -74.76 55.35
CA LYS A 23 22.54 -73.91 54.27
C LYS A 23 21.48 -72.92 53.72
N SER A 24 20.22 -73.33 53.67
CA SER A 24 19.12 -72.52 53.12
C SER A 24 18.90 -71.22 53.88
N ASN A 25 19.18 -71.18 55.18
CA ASN A 25 18.97 -70.00 56.02
C ASN A 25 20.00 -68.91 55.71
N TYR A 26 21.27 -69.28 55.57
CA TYR A 26 22.34 -68.34 55.21
C TYR A 26 22.20 -67.86 53.76
N GLU A 27 21.85 -68.76 52.83
CA GLU A 27 21.55 -68.38 51.43
C GLU A 27 20.36 -67.40 51.35
N GLY A 28 19.32 -67.62 52.15
CA GLY A 28 18.18 -66.70 52.28
C GLY A 28 18.58 -65.34 52.82
N PHE A 29 19.47 -65.30 53.82
CA PHE A 29 19.99 -64.06 54.39
C PHE A 29 20.83 -63.27 53.38
N VAL A 30 21.86 -63.88 52.78
CA VAL A 30 22.77 -63.23 51.82
C VAL A 30 22.01 -62.75 50.59
N SER A 31 21.09 -63.56 50.06
CA SER A 31 20.26 -63.15 48.91
C SER A 31 19.33 -61.98 49.26
N SER A 32 18.79 -61.93 50.48
CA SER A 32 17.96 -60.82 50.95
C SER A 32 18.78 -59.53 51.16
N GLU A 33 20.00 -59.63 51.68
CA GLU A 33 20.90 -58.48 51.92
C GLU A 33 21.40 -57.87 50.61
N VAL A 34 21.88 -58.70 49.67
CA VAL A 34 22.29 -58.23 48.33
C VAL A 34 21.11 -57.63 47.56
N ASN A 35 19.93 -58.24 47.67
CA ASN A 35 18.71 -57.71 47.06
C ASN A 35 18.29 -56.37 47.69
N LEU A 36 18.41 -56.22 49.02
CA LEU A 36 18.15 -54.96 49.72
C LEU A 36 19.07 -53.84 49.21
N ASP A 37 20.38 -54.09 49.13
CA ASP A 37 21.36 -53.12 48.65
C ASP A 37 21.05 -52.67 47.22
N TRP A 38 20.75 -53.62 46.33
CA TRP A 38 20.34 -53.33 44.96
C TRP A 38 19.06 -52.48 44.91
N LEU A 39 18.06 -52.79 45.74
CA LEU A 39 16.82 -52.02 45.80
C LEU A 39 17.04 -50.61 46.37
N LEU A 40 17.94 -50.43 47.34
CA LEU A 40 18.30 -49.12 47.89
C LEU A 40 19.03 -48.25 46.86
N GLU A 41 19.96 -48.84 46.09
CA GLU A 41 20.62 -48.16 44.97
C GLU A 41 19.59 -47.75 43.90
N ASN A 42 18.69 -48.67 43.53
CA ASN A 42 17.63 -48.39 42.56
C ASN A 42 16.67 -47.30 43.04
N LYS A 43 16.30 -47.29 44.32
CA LYS A 43 15.51 -46.22 44.94
C LYS A 43 16.22 -44.87 44.81
N SER A 44 17.50 -44.79 45.19
CA SER A 44 18.27 -43.55 45.10
C SER A 44 18.35 -43.04 43.65
N ARG A 45 18.53 -43.95 42.68
CA ARG A 45 18.49 -43.62 41.25
C ARG A 45 17.14 -43.02 40.84
N LEU A 46 16.04 -43.68 41.18
CA LEU A 46 14.68 -43.18 40.87
C LEU A 46 14.38 -41.84 41.53
N GLU A 47 14.78 -41.63 42.79
CA GLU A 47 14.61 -40.33 43.47
C GLU A 47 15.36 -39.20 42.75
N ASN A 48 16.57 -39.48 42.24
CA ASN A 48 17.33 -38.53 41.45
C ASN A 48 16.71 -38.29 40.06
N GLU A 49 16.21 -39.33 39.40
CA GLU A 49 15.50 -39.23 38.12
C GLU A 49 14.20 -38.42 38.25
N ILE A 50 13.46 -38.57 39.35
CA ILE A 50 12.26 -37.75 39.64
C ILE A 50 12.64 -36.29 39.84
N LYS A 51 13.66 -36.00 40.67
CA LYS A 51 14.11 -34.62 40.92
C LYS A 51 14.55 -33.91 39.64
N THR A 52 15.33 -34.60 38.81
CA THR A 52 15.76 -34.04 37.51
C THR A 52 14.58 -33.76 36.58
N HIS A 53 13.55 -34.62 36.55
CA HIS A 53 12.33 -34.36 35.79
C HIS A 53 11.49 -33.21 36.39
N GLU A 54 11.43 -33.08 37.71
CA GLU A 54 10.76 -31.95 38.37
C GLU A 54 11.41 -30.62 38.02
N ASP A 55 12.75 -30.56 38.05
CA ASP A 55 13.52 -29.38 37.65
C ASP A 55 13.29 -29.04 36.17
N LEU A 56 13.30 -30.05 35.28
CA LEU A 56 13.00 -29.86 33.86
C LEU A 56 11.57 -29.35 33.62
N ILE A 57 10.58 -29.87 34.34
CA ILE A 57 9.19 -29.39 34.26
C ILE A 57 9.12 -27.93 34.70
N LEU A 58 9.79 -27.56 35.80
CA LEU A 58 9.78 -26.20 36.32
C LEU A 58 10.43 -25.24 35.32
N GLN A 59 11.62 -25.59 34.82
CA GLN A 59 12.34 -24.82 33.79
C GLN A 59 11.49 -24.64 32.53
N THR A 60 10.90 -25.72 32.02
CA THR A 60 10.04 -25.67 30.82
C THR A 60 8.81 -24.79 31.05
N LYS A 61 8.19 -24.86 32.25
CA LYS A 61 7.04 -24.01 32.60
C LYS A 61 7.45 -22.54 32.64
N THR A 62 8.56 -22.20 33.28
CA THR A 62 9.05 -20.81 33.35
C THR A 62 9.40 -20.27 31.97
N GLU A 63 10.13 -21.03 31.16
CA GLU A 63 10.50 -20.63 29.79
C GLU A 63 9.27 -20.43 28.91
N LYS A 64 8.29 -21.33 29.00
CA LYS A 64 7.03 -21.22 28.26
C LYS A 64 6.26 -19.97 28.64
N ILE A 65 6.15 -19.67 29.93
CA ILE A 65 5.48 -18.45 30.43
C ILE A 65 6.20 -17.20 29.93
N ASP A 66 7.53 -17.17 30.01
CA ASP A 66 8.32 -16.03 29.56
C ASP A 66 8.16 -15.77 28.06
N ILE A 67 8.19 -16.81 27.22
CA ILE A 67 7.97 -16.67 25.78
C ILE A 67 6.54 -16.20 25.49
N LEU A 68 5.54 -16.72 26.20
CA LEU A 68 4.15 -16.26 26.04
C LEU A 68 3.96 -14.81 26.45
N ASN A 69 4.60 -14.36 27.53
CA ASN A 69 4.58 -12.95 27.96
C ASN A 69 5.22 -12.03 26.91
N GLN A 70 6.39 -12.42 26.37
CA GLN A 70 7.05 -11.66 25.30
C GLN A 70 6.19 -11.62 24.01
N LYS A 71 5.50 -12.72 23.70
CA LYS A 71 4.57 -12.78 22.56
C LYS A 71 3.36 -11.88 22.79
N GLN A 72 2.84 -11.82 24.02
CA GLN A 72 1.72 -10.96 24.39
C GLN A 72 2.08 -9.47 24.27
N THR A 73 3.32 -9.07 24.56
CA THR A 73 3.76 -7.67 24.37
C THR A 73 4.03 -7.34 22.90
N ALA A 74 4.53 -8.29 22.11
CA ALA A 74 4.83 -8.08 20.69
C ALA A 74 3.58 -8.09 19.77
N ASN A 75 2.53 -8.82 20.14
CA ASN A 75 1.30 -8.92 19.33
C ASN A 75 0.57 -7.58 19.10
N PRO A 76 0.34 -6.73 20.11
CA PRO A 76 -0.26 -5.41 19.92
C PRO A 76 0.57 -4.51 19.00
N GLU A 77 1.90 -4.51 19.18
CA GLU A 77 2.81 -3.73 18.34
C GLU A 77 2.73 -4.18 16.88
N PHE A 78 2.69 -5.49 16.64
CA PHE A 78 2.48 -6.05 15.29
C PHE A 78 1.13 -5.62 14.71
N SER A 79 0.05 -5.74 15.48
CA SER A 79 -1.30 -5.38 15.03
C SER A 79 -1.42 -3.91 14.68
N GLU A 80 -0.85 -3.01 15.49
CA GLU A 80 -0.87 -1.57 15.26
C GLU A 80 -0.09 -1.22 13.98
N GLN A 81 1.14 -1.74 13.85
CA GLN A 81 1.96 -1.48 12.67
C GLN A 81 1.37 -2.09 11.40
N SER A 82 0.74 -3.27 11.50
CA SER A 82 0.03 -3.91 10.40
C SER A 82 -1.15 -3.07 9.94
N HIS A 83 -1.98 -2.57 10.86
CA HIS A 83 -3.10 -1.69 10.53
C HIS A 83 -2.63 -0.37 9.90
N LEU A 84 -1.54 0.23 10.41
CA LEU A 84 -0.96 1.43 9.80
C LEU A 84 -0.40 1.17 8.39
N ALA A 85 0.24 0.03 8.18
CA ALA A 85 0.73 -0.38 6.87
C ALA A 85 -0.44 -0.58 5.89
N GLN A 86 -1.49 -1.28 6.31
CA GLN A 86 -2.68 -1.53 5.51
C GLN A 86 -3.41 -0.22 5.15
N HIS A 87 -3.62 0.68 6.12
CA HIS A 87 -4.22 1.98 5.84
C HIS A 87 -3.40 2.81 4.82
N LEU A 88 -2.07 2.76 4.89
CA LEU A 88 -1.21 3.42 3.90
C LEU A 88 -1.31 2.78 2.52
N GLU A 89 -1.44 1.45 2.45
CA GLU A 89 -1.65 0.71 1.20
C GLU A 89 -3.00 1.07 0.56
N ASP A 90 -4.07 1.12 1.35
CA ASP A 90 -5.40 1.53 0.92
C ASP A 90 -5.39 2.97 0.37
N GLU A 91 -4.75 3.92 1.06
CA GLU A 91 -4.60 5.30 0.56
C GLU A 91 -3.83 5.35 -0.77
N ILE A 92 -2.78 4.53 -0.91
CA ILE A 92 -2.01 4.44 -2.16
C ILE A 92 -2.90 3.90 -3.28
N GLU A 93 -3.68 2.86 -3.01
CA GLU A 93 -4.59 2.25 -3.98
C GLU A 93 -5.71 3.21 -4.40
N GLN A 94 -6.35 3.89 -3.45
CA GLN A 94 -7.35 4.92 -3.74
C GLN A 94 -6.79 6.01 -4.67
N HIS A 95 -5.55 6.45 -4.43
CA HIS A 95 -4.90 7.43 -5.30
C HIS A 95 -4.50 6.86 -6.67
N LYS A 96 -4.15 5.57 -6.76
CA LYS A 96 -3.93 4.89 -8.05
C LYS A 96 -5.23 4.80 -8.85
N ASN A 97 -6.33 4.41 -8.21
CA ASN A 97 -7.66 4.32 -8.82
C ASN A 97 -8.13 5.70 -9.31
N ARG A 98 -7.89 6.75 -8.51
CA ARG A 98 -8.15 8.13 -8.97
C ARG A 98 -7.33 8.52 -10.20
N ILE A 99 -6.08 8.06 -10.31
CA ILE A 99 -5.25 8.31 -11.50
C ILE A 99 -5.80 7.55 -12.70
N THR A 100 -6.20 6.28 -12.54
CA THR A 100 -6.79 5.49 -13.63
C THR A 100 -8.11 6.09 -14.10
N ASP A 101 -8.96 6.57 -13.20
CA ASP A 101 -10.21 7.26 -13.54
C ASP A 101 -9.96 8.54 -14.34
N LEU A 102 -8.96 9.33 -13.94
CA LEU A 102 -8.57 10.54 -14.66
C LEU A 102 -7.97 10.22 -16.04
N HIS A 103 -7.25 9.10 -16.17
CA HIS A 103 -6.79 8.61 -17.46
C HIS A 103 -7.95 8.14 -18.34
N ALA A 104 -8.90 7.39 -17.80
CA ALA A 104 -10.10 6.96 -18.52
C ALA A 104 -10.93 8.15 -19.01
N LYS A 105 -11.16 9.17 -18.17
CA LYS A 105 -11.84 10.42 -18.57
C LYS A 105 -11.10 11.15 -19.69
N LYS A 106 -9.76 11.20 -19.60
CA LYS A 106 -8.91 11.79 -20.64
C LYS A 106 -8.95 11.00 -21.95
N ASP A 107 -9.14 9.69 -21.89
CA ASP A 107 -9.26 8.84 -23.07
C ASP A 107 -10.65 8.92 -23.71
N GLN A 108 -11.71 9.13 -22.92
CA GLN A 108 -13.07 9.40 -23.40
C GLN A 108 -13.20 10.77 -24.07
N GLU A 109 -12.59 11.83 -23.51
CA GLU A 109 -12.61 13.19 -24.07
C GLU A 109 -11.48 13.41 -25.12
N LYS A 110 -11.18 12.42 -25.98
CA LYS A 110 -10.17 12.61 -27.04
C LYS A 110 -10.76 13.35 -28.24
N THR A 111 -10.20 14.51 -28.58
CA THR A 111 -10.45 15.14 -29.88
C THR A 111 -9.60 14.50 -30.98
N PRO A 112 -10.14 14.34 -32.19
CA PRO A 112 -9.36 13.91 -33.35
C PRO A 112 -8.35 14.97 -33.81
N TYR A 113 -8.58 16.24 -33.43
CA TYR A 113 -7.71 17.36 -33.79
C TYR A 113 -6.61 17.60 -32.74
N PRO A 114 -5.36 17.84 -33.18
CA PRO A 114 -4.29 18.26 -32.29
C PRO A 114 -4.52 19.70 -31.79
N PHE A 115 -3.99 20.02 -30.61
CA PHE A 115 -4.09 21.37 -30.01
C PHE A 115 -3.66 22.50 -30.98
N LEU A 116 -2.57 22.28 -31.72
CA LEU A 116 -2.06 23.25 -32.68
C LEU A 116 -3.07 23.55 -33.80
N ALA A 117 -3.80 22.54 -34.27
CA ALA A 117 -4.86 22.76 -35.26
C ALA A 117 -5.97 23.62 -34.66
N GLY A 118 -6.41 23.33 -33.43
CA GLY A 118 -7.40 24.15 -32.73
C GLY A 118 -6.98 25.62 -32.59
N LEU A 119 -5.70 25.87 -32.27
CA LEU A 119 -5.15 27.23 -32.17
C LEU A 119 -5.11 27.94 -33.54
N ILE A 120 -4.69 27.24 -34.60
CA ILE A 120 -4.66 27.81 -35.96
C ILE A 120 -6.09 28.15 -36.42
N TYR A 121 -7.06 27.27 -36.17
CA TYR A 121 -8.46 27.55 -36.48
C TYR A 121 -9.05 28.69 -35.64
N LEU A 122 -8.61 28.85 -34.38
CA LEU A 122 -9.01 30.01 -33.56
C LEU A 122 -8.52 31.32 -34.20
N VAL A 123 -7.24 31.37 -34.57
CA VAL A 123 -6.65 32.55 -35.21
C VAL A 123 -7.34 32.83 -36.54
N ALA A 124 -7.56 31.81 -37.36
CA ALA A 124 -8.27 31.93 -38.62
C ALA A 124 -9.70 32.47 -38.43
N GLY A 125 -10.45 31.97 -37.42
CA GLY A 125 -11.79 32.46 -37.12
C GLY A 125 -11.83 33.92 -36.69
N ILE A 126 -10.86 34.34 -35.86
CA ILE A 126 -10.70 35.76 -35.49
C ILE A 126 -10.39 36.61 -36.73
N THR A 127 -9.49 36.14 -37.60
CA THR A 127 -9.15 36.84 -38.86
C THR A 127 -10.35 36.93 -39.80
N PHE A 128 -11.18 35.90 -39.91
CA PHE A 128 -12.40 35.95 -40.72
C PHE A 128 -13.42 36.95 -40.18
N ILE A 129 -13.62 37.01 -38.86
CA ILE A 129 -14.50 38.01 -38.24
C ILE A 129 -13.99 39.44 -38.48
N LEU A 130 -12.70 39.67 -38.29
CA LEU A 130 -12.09 40.98 -38.54
C LEU A 130 -12.15 41.36 -40.02
N GLY A 131 -11.94 40.40 -40.92
CA GLY A 131 -12.08 40.59 -42.36
C GLY A 131 -13.51 40.94 -42.76
N ASP A 132 -14.50 40.22 -42.24
CA ASP A 132 -15.92 40.51 -42.45
C ASP A 132 -16.29 41.91 -41.96
N LEU A 133 -15.74 42.32 -40.81
CA LEU A 133 -15.97 43.63 -40.24
C LEU A 133 -15.40 44.76 -41.10
N ILE A 134 -14.16 44.63 -41.59
CA ILE A 134 -13.52 45.66 -42.43
C ILE A 134 -14.26 45.79 -43.76
N ILE A 135 -14.56 44.65 -44.40
CA ILE A 135 -15.27 44.61 -45.67
C ILE A 135 -16.68 45.16 -45.51
N SER A 136 -17.40 44.77 -44.46
CA SER A 136 -18.75 45.29 -44.17
C SER A 136 -18.74 46.79 -43.87
N HIS A 137 -17.74 47.29 -43.15
CA HIS A 137 -17.60 48.73 -42.88
C HIS A 137 -17.38 49.52 -44.18
N GLU A 138 -16.46 49.08 -45.05
CA GLU A 138 -16.23 49.73 -46.33
C GLU A 138 -17.50 49.71 -47.20
N ILE A 139 -18.19 48.56 -47.29
CA ILE A 139 -19.41 48.43 -48.10
C ILE A 139 -20.55 49.30 -47.56
N VAL A 140 -20.76 49.38 -46.25
CA VAL A 140 -21.83 50.19 -45.65
C VAL A 140 -21.56 51.69 -45.85
N ALA A 141 -20.30 52.11 -45.73
CA ALA A 141 -19.88 53.49 -45.98
C ALA A 141 -20.08 53.88 -47.46
N TYR A 142 -19.80 52.98 -48.41
CA TYR A 142 -19.94 53.24 -49.85
C TYR A 142 -21.37 53.06 -50.39
N ALA A 143 -22.10 52.01 -50.00
CA ALA A 143 -23.37 51.62 -50.61
C ALA A 143 -24.61 52.24 -49.95
N LEU A 144 -24.59 52.44 -48.62
CA LEU A 144 -25.72 53.02 -47.88
C LEU A 144 -25.57 54.54 -47.66
N ASN A 145 -24.45 55.14 -48.10
CA ASN A 145 -24.14 56.58 -47.97
C ASN A 145 -24.43 57.14 -46.55
N ILE A 146 -24.21 56.31 -45.53
CA ILE A 146 -24.38 56.71 -44.14
C ILE A 146 -23.18 57.58 -43.77
N ARG A 147 -23.42 58.89 -43.63
CA ARG A 147 -22.38 59.89 -43.34
C ARG A 147 -21.74 59.73 -41.96
N ASN A 148 -22.38 59.01 -41.04
CA ASN A 148 -21.91 58.86 -39.67
C ASN A 148 -21.06 57.59 -39.51
N THR A 149 -19.78 57.76 -39.19
CA THR A 149 -18.82 56.65 -39.04
C THR A 149 -19.20 55.71 -37.91
N THR A 150 -19.74 56.22 -36.80
CA THR A 150 -20.10 55.38 -35.64
C THR A 150 -21.26 54.43 -35.92
N GLU A 151 -22.23 54.86 -36.73
CA GLU A 151 -23.37 54.04 -37.17
C GLU A 151 -22.93 52.95 -38.16
N ALA A 152 -22.02 53.28 -39.08
CA ALA A 152 -21.44 52.30 -40.01
C ALA A 152 -20.64 51.20 -39.28
N TRP A 153 -19.87 51.57 -38.25
CA TRP A 153 -19.16 50.60 -37.39
C TRP A 153 -20.12 49.72 -36.58
N ALA A 154 -21.20 50.28 -36.05
CA ALA A 154 -22.21 49.50 -35.30
C ALA A 154 -22.92 48.47 -36.21
N PHE A 155 -23.27 48.87 -37.43
CA PHE A 155 -23.88 47.98 -38.41
C PHE A 155 -22.91 46.88 -38.89
N ALA A 156 -21.65 47.24 -39.18
CA ALA A 156 -20.60 46.28 -39.54
C ALA A 156 -20.32 45.27 -38.42
N CYS A 157 -20.31 45.69 -37.15
CA CYS A 157 -20.21 44.79 -36.00
C CYS A 157 -21.42 43.85 -35.89
N GLY A 158 -22.63 44.34 -36.17
CA GLY A 158 -23.85 43.52 -36.19
C GLY A 158 -23.81 42.43 -37.26
N LEU A 159 -23.30 42.76 -38.45
CA LEU A 159 -23.15 41.83 -39.57
C LEU A 159 -22.03 40.81 -39.30
N ALA A 160 -20.87 41.26 -38.80
CA ALA A 160 -19.79 40.37 -38.37
C ALA A 160 -20.23 39.43 -37.23
N GLY A 161 -21.18 39.86 -36.39
CA GLY A 161 -21.81 39.05 -35.35
C GLY A 161 -22.66 37.89 -35.87
N VAL A 162 -23.07 37.90 -37.14
CA VAL A 162 -23.80 36.78 -37.78
C VAL A 162 -22.95 35.52 -37.79
N SER A 163 -21.62 35.64 -37.93
CA SER A 163 -20.69 34.50 -37.82
C SER A 163 -20.78 33.78 -36.47
N ILE A 164 -20.98 34.55 -35.39
CA ILE A 164 -21.11 34.04 -34.02
C ILE A 164 -22.48 33.37 -33.84
N LEU A 165 -23.52 33.92 -34.46
CA LEU A 165 -24.88 33.33 -34.45
C LEU A 165 -24.99 32.06 -35.30
N MET A 166 -24.20 31.96 -36.38
CA MET A 166 -24.16 30.79 -37.25
C MET A 166 -23.37 29.63 -36.64
N LYS A 167 -22.49 29.89 -35.66
CA LYS A 167 -21.75 28.84 -34.96
C LYS A 167 -22.67 27.80 -34.29
N PRO A 168 -23.65 28.16 -33.44
CA PRO A 168 -24.61 27.19 -32.88
C PRO A 168 -25.37 26.38 -33.94
N ALA A 169 -25.68 26.99 -35.09
CA ALA A 169 -26.35 26.32 -36.19
C ALA A 169 -25.43 25.28 -36.85
N TYR A 170 -24.18 25.64 -37.11
CA TYR A 170 -23.17 24.72 -37.63
C TYR A 170 -22.86 23.57 -36.66
N GLU A 171 -22.63 23.90 -35.38
CA GLU A 171 -22.33 22.90 -34.33
C GLU A 171 -23.46 21.89 -34.20
N ARG A 172 -24.73 22.33 -34.19
CA ARG A 172 -25.88 21.42 -34.04
C ARG A 172 -26.24 20.65 -35.32
N LEU A 173 -26.18 21.28 -36.48
CA LEU A 173 -26.65 20.67 -37.74
C LEU A 173 -25.60 19.80 -38.43
N VAL A 174 -24.32 20.14 -38.31
CA VAL A 174 -23.24 19.52 -39.10
C VAL A 174 -22.23 18.80 -38.22
N GLU A 175 -21.77 19.40 -37.14
CA GLU A 175 -20.65 18.86 -36.34
C GLU A 175 -21.09 17.81 -35.31
N GLN A 176 -22.14 18.08 -34.54
CA GLN A 176 -22.68 17.17 -33.53
C GLN A 176 -23.06 15.77 -34.09
N PRO A 177 -23.77 15.64 -35.22
CA PRO A 177 -24.07 14.33 -35.78
C PRO A 177 -22.82 13.59 -36.29
N TYR A 178 -21.80 14.30 -36.78
CA TYR A 178 -20.53 13.72 -37.23
C TYR A 178 -19.67 13.17 -36.07
N LEU A 179 -19.68 13.85 -34.92
CA LEU A 179 -18.90 13.45 -33.73
C LEU A 179 -19.58 12.34 -32.90
N THR A 180 -20.90 12.25 -32.91
CA THR A 180 -21.65 11.33 -32.03
C THR A 180 -22.09 10.02 -32.70
N ASN A 181 -22.34 10.01 -34.01
CA ASN A 181 -22.78 8.83 -34.76
C ASN A 181 -21.99 8.70 -36.06
N PHE A 182 -20.87 7.97 -36.02
CA PHE A 182 -20.01 7.71 -37.18
C PHE A 182 -20.66 6.70 -38.15
N SER A 183 -21.73 7.13 -38.80
CA SER A 183 -22.46 6.39 -39.84
C SER A 183 -21.99 6.83 -41.24
N PRO A 184 -21.96 5.93 -42.25
CA PRO A 184 -21.59 6.29 -43.62
C PRO A 184 -22.48 7.39 -44.23
N ALA A 185 -23.72 7.53 -43.78
CA ALA A 185 -24.65 8.58 -44.23
C ALA A 185 -24.21 9.98 -43.76
N THR A 186 -23.77 10.10 -42.50
CA THR A 186 -23.33 11.38 -41.91
C THR A 186 -22.03 11.87 -42.56
N LYS A 187 -21.12 10.95 -42.91
CA LYS A 187 -19.90 11.25 -43.67
C LYS A 187 -20.23 11.79 -45.06
N LYS A 188 -21.23 11.23 -45.75
CA LYS A 188 -21.66 11.71 -47.07
C LYS A 188 -22.25 13.12 -46.99
N MET A 189 -23.07 13.41 -45.98
CA MET A 189 -23.64 14.75 -45.78
C MET A 189 -22.56 15.80 -45.50
N HIS A 190 -21.59 15.48 -44.64
CA HIS A 190 -20.46 16.37 -44.35
C HIS A 190 -19.62 16.65 -45.61
N ASN A 191 -19.31 15.62 -46.40
CA ASN A 191 -18.57 15.77 -47.65
C ASN A 191 -19.33 16.60 -48.70
N ILE A 192 -20.65 16.42 -48.83
CA ILE A 192 -21.48 17.24 -49.73
C ILE A 192 -21.47 18.70 -49.29
N PHE A 193 -21.65 18.95 -47.99
CA PHE A 193 -21.59 20.31 -47.44
C PHE A 193 -20.24 20.98 -47.71
N GLN A 194 -19.13 20.26 -47.47
CA GLN A 194 -17.78 20.78 -47.75
C GLN A 194 -17.57 21.05 -49.24
N THR A 195 -18.02 20.14 -50.12
CA THR A 195 -17.89 20.31 -51.57
C THR A 195 -18.70 21.51 -52.07
N ALA A 196 -19.94 21.66 -51.60
CA ALA A 196 -20.79 22.80 -51.93
C ALA A 196 -20.16 24.11 -51.47
N LEU A 197 -19.58 24.15 -50.25
CA LEU A 197 -18.91 25.32 -49.72
C LEU A 197 -17.67 25.71 -50.53
N VAL A 198 -16.87 24.72 -50.99
CA VAL A 198 -15.72 24.97 -51.88
C VAL A 198 -16.17 25.57 -53.21
N VAL A 199 -17.22 25.00 -53.83
CA VAL A 199 -17.75 25.50 -55.10
C VAL A 199 -18.29 26.93 -54.94
N ILE A 200 -19.02 27.20 -53.87
CA ILE A 200 -19.55 28.54 -53.56
C ILE A 200 -18.40 29.52 -53.30
N SER A 201 -17.37 29.11 -52.55
CA SER A 201 -16.19 29.93 -52.27
C SER A 201 -15.41 30.29 -53.55
N ILE A 202 -15.12 29.32 -54.42
CA ILE A 202 -14.46 29.56 -55.71
C ILE A 202 -15.29 30.52 -56.57
N SER A 203 -16.61 30.31 -56.62
CA SER A 203 -17.53 31.17 -57.38
C SER A 203 -17.50 32.61 -56.85
N THR A 204 -17.53 32.81 -55.53
CA THR A 204 -17.42 34.16 -54.97
C THR A 204 -16.08 34.81 -55.17
N LEU A 205 -14.98 34.06 -55.10
CA LEU A 205 -13.65 34.62 -55.32
C LEU A 205 -13.50 35.09 -56.77
N ALA A 206 -14.08 34.37 -57.73
CA ALA A 206 -14.13 34.76 -59.13
C ALA A 206 -14.97 36.04 -59.33
N ILE A 207 -16.15 36.12 -58.70
CA ILE A 207 -17.05 37.29 -58.80
C ILE A 207 -16.42 38.52 -58.13
N LEU A 208 -15.83 38.39 -56.94
CA LEU A 208 -15.12 39.47 -56.26
C LEU A 208 -13.87 39.91 -57.03
N GLY A 209 -13.12 38.97 -57.60
CA GLY A 209 -11.97 39.26 -58.46
C GLY A 209 -12.38 40.07 -59.69
N TRP A 210 -13.51 39.70 -60.31
CA TRP A 210 -14.10 40.45 -61.43
C TRP A 210 -14.52 41.86 -61.02
N PHE A 211 -15.24 42.02 -59.89
CA PHE A 211 -15.66 43.34 -59.41
C PHE A 211 -14.49 44.22 -59.00
N ARG A 212 -13.46 43.66 -58.39
CA ARG A 212 -12.24 44.42 -58.07
C ARG A 212 -11.53 44.88 -59.34
N TYR A 213 -11.53 44.05 -60.38
CA TYR A 213 -11.02 44.43 -61.69
C TYR A 213 -11.86 45.55 -62.34
N GLU A 214 -13.19 45.46 -62.28
CA GLU A 214 -14.08 46.52 -62.78
C GLU A 214 -13.92 47.83 -62.00
N ALA A 215 -13.86 47.78 -60.67
CA ALA A 215 -13.62 48.94 -59.82
C ALA A 215 -12.27 49.60 -60.16
N TYR A 216 -11.20 48.81 -60.29
CA TYR A 216 -9.89 49.32 -60.69
C TYR A 216 -9.91 49.96 -62.08
N LYS A 217 -10.61 49.34 -63.04
CA LYS A 217 -10.79 49.91 -64.38
C LYS A 217 -11.53 51.24 -64.33
N THR A 218 -12.59 51.33 -63.53
CA THR A 218 -13.36 52.59 -63.38
C THR A 218 -12.59 53.66 -62.63
N ASP A 219 -11.79 53.32 -61.63
CA ASP A 219 -10.97 54.31 -60.93
C ASP A 219 -9.83 54.82 -61.80
N ARG A 220 -9.22 53.97 -62.65
CA ARG A 220 -8.28 54.45 -63.68
C ARG A 220 -8.97 55.35 -64.71
N LEU A 221 -10.22 55.07 -65.08
CA LEU A 221 -11.02 55.95 -65.94
C LEU A 221 -11.32 57.28 -65.23
N LYS A 222 -11.64 57.28 -63.94
CA LYS A 222 -11.83 58.49 -63.14
C LYS A 222 -10.55 59.33 -63.05
N GLU A 223 -9.41 58.69 -62.81
CA GLU A 223 -8.12 59.38 -62.79
C GLU A 223 -7.75 59.97 -64.16
N ALA A 224 -7.98 59.22 -65.24
CA ALA A 224 -7.75 59.68 -66.61
C ALA A 224 -8.64 60.88 -66.95
N LEU A 225 -9.93 60.80 -66.62
CA LEU A 225 -10.91 61.85 -66.91
C LEU A 225 -10.69 63.10 -66.03
N ASN A 226 -10.26 62.93 -64.77
CA ASN A 226 -9.83 64.04 -63.92
C ASN A 226 -8.55 64.73 -64.44
N ARG A 227 -7.61 63.97 -65.01
CA ARG A 227 -6.43 64.54 -65.70
C ARG A 227 -6.85 65.31 -66.94
N GLU A 228 -7.81 64.79 -67.71
CA GLU A 228 -8.35 65.41 -68.92
C GLU A 228 -9.10 66.70 -68.61
N ILE A 229 -9.93 66.73 -67.55
CA ILE A 229 -10.59 67.95 -67.06
C ILE A 229 -9.55 68.99 -66.62
N LYS A 230 -8.50 68.57 -65.89
CA LYS A 230 -7.41 69.48 -65.49
C LYS A 230 -6.63 70.01 -66.70
N SER A 231 -6.36 69.20 -67.73
CA SER A 231 -5.71 69.69 -68.94
C SER A 231 -6.61 70.64 -69.73
N MET A 232 -7.92 70.35 -69.85
CA MET A 232 -8.87 71.25 -70.51
C MET A 232 -9.03 72.58 -69.75
N GLN A 233 -8.96 72.57 -68.42
CA GLN A 233 -8.94 73.78 -67.61
C GLN A 233 -7.64 74.57 -67.84
N LEU A 234 -6.49 73.91 -67.83
CA LEU A 234 -5.19 74.55 -68.06
C LEU A 234 -5.06 75.12 -69.49
N GLU A 235 -5.57 74.42 -70.50
CA GLU A 235 -5.59 74.89 -71.90
C GLU A 235 -6.55 76.07 -72.10
N ALA A 236 -7.63 76.13 -71.31
CA ALA A 236 -8.56 77.27 -71.30
C ALA A 236 -8.07 78.46 -70.45
N THR A 237 -6.96 78.33 -69.70
CA THR A 237 -6.37 79.44 -68.93
C THR A 237 -5.16 79.98 -69.69
N PRO A 238 -5.21 81.18 -70.30
CA PRO A 238 -4.07 81.70 -71.05
C PRO A 238 -2.89 81.99 -70.10
N LEU A 239 -1.73 81.41 -70.43
CA LEU A 239 -0.44 81.70 -69.79
C LEU A 239 0.03 83.11 -70.16
N ILE A 240 -0.61 84.16 -69.63
CA ILE A 240 -0.02 85.49 -69.36
C ILE A 240 -0.90 86.16 -68.30
N ALA A 241 -0.29 86.47 -67.16
CA ALA A 241 -0.86 87.29 -66.12
C ALA A 241 -0.78 88.78 -66.51
N THR A 242 -1.93 89.42 -66.71
CA THR A 242 -2.08 90.88 -66.56
C THR A 242 -3.43 91.15 -65.92
N ALA A 243 -3.40 91.82 -64.77
CA ALA A 243 -4.59 92.30 -64.09
C ALA A 243 -5.46 93.14 -65.04
N ASN A 244 -6.76 92.87 -65.03
CA ASN A 244 -7.84 93.58 -65.74
C ASN A 244 -7.99 93.26 -67.24
N ALA A 245 -8.63 92.12 -67.56
CA ALA A 245 -9.37 91.93 -68.80
C ALA A 245 -10.64 91.09 -68.52
N PRO A 246 -11.79 91.36 -69.17
CA PRO A 246 -13.05 90.69 -68.87
C PRO A 246 -13.00 89.23 -69.34
N ILE A 247 -13.47 88.34 -68.47
CA ILE A 247 -13.57 86.89 -68.66
C ILE A 247 -14.47 86.63 -69.88
N PRO A 248 -14.00 85.97 -70.97
CA PRO A 248 -14.90 85.54 -72.01
C PRO A 248 -15.68 84.32 -71.52
N ASP A 249 -17.02 84.42 -71.54
CA ASP A 249 -17.96 83.36 -71.20
C ASP A 249 -17.81 82.16 -72.15
N ASN A 250 -16.99 81.18 -71.75
CA ASN A 250 -16.87 79.89 -72.44
C ASN A 250 -18.02 78.95 -72.05
N SER A 251 -19.27 79.35 -72.33
CA SER A 251 -20.49 78.58 -72.04
C SER A 251 -20.50 77.20 -72.69
N ALA A 252 -19.91 77.05 -73.88
CA ALA A 252 -19.77 75.78 -74.59
C ALA A 252 -18.77 74.81 -73.93
N LEU A 253 -17.74 75.34 -73.26
CA LEU A 253 -16.71 74.56 -72.57
C LEU A 253 -17.25 74.09 -71.21
N ASN A 254 -17.98 74.96 -70.51
CA ASN A 254 -18.72 74.63 -69.31
C ASN A 254 -19.82 73.57 -69.57
N ALA A 255 -20.53 73.65 -70.69
CA ALA A 255 -21.52 72.63 -71.08
C ALA A 255 -20.88 71.25 -71.39
N LYS A 256 -19.68 71.23 -71.99
CA LYS A 256 -18.92 69.97 -72.21
C LYS A 256 -18.39 69.39 -70.89
N ILE A 257 -17.93 70.24 -69.99
CA ILE A 257 -17.53 69.85 -68.62
C ILE A 257 -18.75 69.29 -67.86
N GLU A 258 -19.91 69.92 -67.96
CA GLU A 258 -21.15 69.47 -67.31
C GLU A 258 -21.66 68.13 -67.88
N LEU A 259 -21.56 67.92 -69.21
CA LEU A 259 -21.89 66.64 -69.82
C LEU A 259 -20.94 65.52 -69.39
N LYS A 260 -19.63 65.80 -69.28
CA LYS A 260 -18.64 64.85 -68.78
C LYS A 260 -18.82 64.54 -67.28
N LEU A 261 -19.25 65.52 -66.49
CA LEU A 261 -19.66 65.34 -65.09
C LEU A 261 -20.95 64.50 -64.98
N LYS A 262 -21.91 64.66 -65.91
CA LYS A 262 -23.11 63.80 -65.96
C LYS A 262 -22.79 62.36 -66.38
N GLU A 263 -21.88 62.17 -67.35
CA GLU A 263 -21.36 60.83 -67.70
C GLU A 263 -20.63 60.19 -66.51
N TYR A 264 -19.88 60.98 -65.73
CA TYR A 264 -19.21 60.59 -64.48
C TYR A 264 -20.22 60.12 -63.42
N ASP A 265 -21.29 60.90 -63.17
CA ASP A 265 -22.33 60.54 -62.21
C ASP A 265 -23.13 59.31 -62.63
N GLN A 266 -23.41 59.16 -63.94
CA GLN A 266 -24.11 57.98 -64.46
C GLN A 266 -23.27 56.70 -64.37
N LEU A 267 -21.94 56.77 -64.59
CA LEU A 267 -21.06 55.63 -64.41
C LEU A 267 -20.96 55.23 -62.93
N ASN A 268 -20.88 56.21 -62.03
CA ASN A 268 -20.83 55.96 -60.59
C ASN A 268 -22.13 55.33 -60.08
N GLN A 269 -23.29 55.83 -60.53
CA GLN A 269 -24.60 55.24 -60.20
C GLN A 269 -24.75 53.81 -60.76
N LYS A 270 -24.26 53.51 -61.96
CA LYS A 270 -24.33 52.16 -62.54
C LYS A 270 -23.46 51.13 -61.82
N LEU A 271 -22.31 51.54 -61.28
CA LEU A 271 -21.44 50.63 -60.50
C LEU A 271 -22.01 50.37 -59.10
N VAL A 272 -22.43 51.43 -58.39
CA VAL A 272 -22.91 51.35 -57.01
C VAL A 272 -24.28 50.65 -56.93
N ASN A 273 -25.15 50.86 -57.92
CA ASN A 273 -26.49 50.25 -57.95
C ASN A 273 -26.55 48.96 -58.78
N SER A 274 -25.41 48.37 -59.19
CA SER A 274 -25.43 47.10 -59.90
C SER A 274 -25.99 46.00 -58.99
N PRO A 275 -27.10 45.33 -59.35
CA PRO A 275 -27.69 44.27 -58.54
C PRO A 275 -26.70 43.13 -58.25
N TRP A 276 -25.75 42.92 -59.17
CA TRP A 276 -24.70 41.91 -59.04
C TRP A 276 -23.62 42.29 -58.02
N ALA A 277 -23.33 43.58 -57.84
CA ALA A 277 -22.41 44.04 -56.81
C ALA A 277 -23.00 43.82 -55.41
N LEU A 278 -24.26 44.22 -55.21
CA LEU A 278 -25.01 43.96 -53.97
C LEU A 278 -25.09 42.46 -53.65
N LEU A 279 -25.39 41.62 -54.65
CA LEU A 279 -25.45 40.17 -54.49
C LEU A 279 -24.07 39.60 -54.12
N SER A 280 -22.99 40.03 -54.79
CA SER A 280 -21.63 39.60 -54.45
C SER A 280 -21.21 40.01 -53.04
N PHE A 281 -21.66 41.18 -52.58
CA PHE A 281 -21.37 41.66 -51.22
C PHE A 281 -22.08 40.83 -50.16
N VAL A 282 -23.38 40.59 -50.34
CA VAL A 282 -24.15 39.74 -49.42
C VAL A 282 -23.58 38.32 -49.41
N LEU A 283 -23.24 37.78 -50.58
CA LEU A 283 -22.68 36.43 -50.71
C LEU A 283 -21.29 36.32 -50.08
N SER A 284 -20.45 37.36 -50.21
CA SER A 284 -19.15 37.45 -49.54
C SER A 284 -19.31 37.48 -48.02
N GLY A 285 -20.17 38.35 -47.48
CA GLY A 285 -20.42 38.43 -46.03
C GLY A 285 -20.94 37.11 -45.45
N VAL A 286 -21.87 36.44 -46.16
CA VAL A 286 -22.36 35.11 -45.77
C VAL A 286 -21.23 34.07 -45.77
N LEU A 287 -20.34 34.09 -46.75
CA LEU A 287 -19.19 33.18 -46.79
C LEU A 287 -18.17 33.43 -45.68
N PHE A 288 -17.85 34.69 -45.41
CA PHE A 288 -17.00 35.07 -44.28
C PHE A 288 -17.63 34.62 -42.95
N ALA A 289 -18.94 34.80 -42.81
CA ALA A 289 -19.68 34.34 -41.63
C ALA A 289 -19.65 32.82 -41.46
N ILE A 290 -19.86 32.05 -42.55
CA ILE A 290 -19.80 30.59 -42.51
C ILE A 290 -18.36 30.10 -42.24
N ALA A 291 -17.35 30.70 -42.88
CA ALA A 291 -15.95 30.35 -42.65
C ALA A 291 -15.51 30.65 -41.20
N GLY A 292 -15.94 31.79 -40.65
CA GLY A 292 -15.75 32.14 -39.24
C GLY A 292 -16.46 31.15 -38.30
N ALA A 293 -17.70 30.76 -38.62
CA ALA A 293 -18.47 29.79 -37.82
C ALA A 293 -17.81 28.40 -37.81
N ILE A 294 -17.34 27.90 -38.95
CA ILE A 294 -16.67 26.59 -39.07
C ILE A 294 -15.34 26.58 -38.31
N SER A 295 -14.53 27.62 -38.49
CA SER A 295 -13.22 27.74 -37.84
C SER A 295 -13.35 27.86 -36.33
N LEU A 296 -14.30 28.66 -35.83
CA LEU A 296 -14.60 28.72 -34.40
C LEU A 296 -15.23 27.41 -33.87
N GLY A 297 -16.10 26.77 -34.65
CA GLY A 297 -16.72 25.48 -34.30
C GLY A 297 -15.69 24.40 -34.03
N ILE A 298 -14.63 24.32 -34.84
CA ILE A 298 -13.54 23.35 -34.63
C ILE A 298 -12.58 23.80 -33.50
N ALA A 299 -12.32 25.11 -33.40
CA ALA A 299 -11.37 25.66 -32.44
C ALA A 299 -11.81 25.51 -30.98
N PHE A 300 -13.07 25.82 -30.66
CA PHE A 300 -13.53 25.87 -29.27
C PHE A 300 -13.57 24.52 -28.55
N PRO A 301 -14.18 23.44 -29.11
CA PRO A 301 -14.21 22.13 -28.48
C PRO A 301 -12.82 21.53 -28.29
N SER A 302 -11.95 21.68 -29.29
CA SER A 302 -10.56 21.23 -29.20
C SER A 302 -9.82 21.98 -28.09
N LEU A 303 -9.89 23.32 -28.04
CA LEU A 303 -9.22 24.10 -27.01
C LEU A 303 -9.78 23.80 -25.61
N GLN A 304 -11.09 23.62 -25.46
CA GLN A 304 -11.75 23.33 -24.17
C GLN A 304 -11.26 22.02 -23.57
N ILE A 305 -11.10 20.97 -24.38
CA ILE A 305 -10.58 19.67 -23.93
C ILE A 305 -9.13 19.79 -23.48
N TYR A 306 -8.29 20.50 -24.25
CA TYR A 306 -6.91 20.76 -23.85
C TYR A 306 -6.81 21.64 -22.61
N TRP A 307 -7.70 22.62 -22.45
CA TRP A 307 -7.81 23.45 -21.26
C TRP A 307 -8.16 22.63 -20.03
N LYS A 308 -9.21 21.79 -20.08
CA LYS A 308 -9.56 20.87 -19.00
C LYS A 308 -8.41 19.92 -18.68
N ARG A 309 -7.77 19.35 -19.70
CA ARG A 309 -6.63 18.45 -19.52
C ARG A 309 -5.46 19.13 -18.82
N TRP A 310 -5.14 20.36 -19.20
CA TRP A 310 -4.01 21.09 -18.64
C TRP A 310 -4.30 21.65 -17.25
N PHE A 311 -5.48 22.22 -17.00
CA PHE A 311 -5.82 22.86 -15.72
C PHE A 311 -6.44 21.92 -14.69
N GLN A 312 -7.13 20.85 -15.10
CA GLN A 312 -7.83 19.95 -14.16
C GLN A 312 -7.11 18.60 -14.06
N TYR A 313 -6.94 17.87 -15.17
CA TYR A 313 -6.49 16.48 -15.11
C TYR A 313 -5.00 16.33 -14.82
N ASN A 314 -4.13 17.00 -15.58
CA ASN A 314 -2.67 16.92 -15.39
C ASN A 314 -2.20 17.32 -13.97
N PRO A 315 -2.64 18.45 -13.39
CA PRO A 315 -2.24 18.82 -12.03
C PRO A 315 -2.81 17.87 -10.99
N ALA A 316 -4.05 17.38 -11.14
CA ALA A 316 -4.62 16.37 -10.25
C ALA A 316 -3.81 15.07 -10.26
N ILE A 317 -3.47 14.55 -11.45
CA ILE A 317 -2.62 13.35 -11.61
C ILE A 317 -1.25 13.59 -10.97
N SER A 318 -0.62 14.74 -11.21
CA SER A 318 0.68 15.08 -10.64
C SER A 318 0.64 15.16 -9.11
N ARG A 319 -0.39 15.79 -8.54
CA ARG A 319 -0.63 15.85 -7.09
C ARG A 319 -0.79 14.45 -6.51
N SER A 320 -1.64 13.61 -7.08
CA SER A 320 -1.83 12.21 -6.65
C SER A 320 -0.52 11.41 -6.74
N LYS A 321 0.25 11.53 -7.82
CA LYS A 321 1.58 10.90 -7.94
C LYS A 321 2.59 11.38 -6.88
N ARG A 322 2.53 12.64 -6.48
CA ARG A 322 3.38 13.17 -5.38
C ARG A 322 2.94 12.59 -4.03
N ILE A 323 1.64 12.51 -3.78
CA ILE A 323 1.10 11.92 -2.54
C ILE A 323 1.48 10.45 -2.45
N ILE A 324 1.25 9.66 -3.51
CA ILE A 324 1.65 8.25 -3.58
C ILE A 324 3.13 8.08 -3.23
N ARG A 325 4.03 8.87 -3.84
CA ARG A 325 5.47 8.80 -3.54
C ARG A 325 5.79 9.07 -2.07
N ARG A 326 5.10 10.03 -1.43
CA ARG A 326 5.27 10.31 0.01
C ARG A 326 4.73 9.17 0.87
N ARG A 327 3.58 8.60 0.51
CA ARG A 327 2.98 7.49 1.25
C ARG A 327 3.78 6.20 1.11
N ILE A 328 4.34 5.90 -0.06
CA ILE A 328 5.25 4.77 -0.26
C ILE A 328 6.48 4.88 0.66
N LYS A 329 7.06 6.08 0.80
CA LYS A 329 8.18 6.29 1.75
C LYS A 329 7.77 5.98 3.19
N LYS A 330 6.62 6.51 3.63
CA LYS A 330 6.07 6.19 4.96
C LYS A 330 5.78 4.70 5.13
N LEU A 331 5.23 4.04 4.11
CA LEU A 331 4.98 2.60 4.12
C LEU A 331 6.28 1.83 4.28
N THR A 332 7.35 2.21 3.58
CA THR A 332 8.67 1.58 3.76
C THR A 332 9.27 1.83 5.14
N GLU A 333 9.00 2.99 5.76
CA GLU A 333 9.43 3.28 7.13
C GLU A 333 8.68 2.43 8.16
N VAL A 334 7.37 2.22 7.97
CA VAL A 334 6.51 1.37 8.84
C VAL A 334 6.75 -0.13 8.63
N ARG A 335 7.07 -0.56 7.41
CA ARG A 335 7.34 -1.98 7.12
C ARG A 335 8.60 -2.51 7.81
N LYS A 336 9.62 -1.67 8.01
CA LYS A 336 10.87 -2.08 8.69
C LYS A 336 10.62 -2.61 10.11
N PRO A 337 9.99 -1.85 11.03
CA PRO A 337 9.69 -2.37 12.36
C PRO A 337 8.67 -3.51 12.29
N LEU A 338 7.72 -3.49 11.34
CA LEU A 338 6.75 -4.57 11.20
C LEU A 338 7.43 -5.91 10.92
N PHE A 339 8.37 -5.95 9.97
CA PHE A 339 9.13 -7.17 9.68
C PHE A 339 9.98 -7.62 10.87
N LYS A 340 10.52 -6.68 11.65
CA LYS A 340 11.27 -7.00 12.87
C LYS A 340 10.36 -7.69 13.89
N VAL A 341 9.20 -7.11 14.20
CA VAL A 341 8.24 -7.69 15.16
C VAL A 341 7.71 -9.03 14.63
N GLN A 342 7.40 -9.12 13.34
CA GLN A 342 6.98 -10.39 12.72
C GLN A 342 8.04 -11.48 12.89
N SER A 343 9.31 -11.19 12.60
CA SER A 343 10.40 -12.16 12.77
C SER A 343 10.59 -12.58 14.24
N GLN A 344 10.35 -11.66 15.18
CA GLN A 344 10.40 -11.98 16.61
C GLN A 344 9.24 -12.90 17.01
N LEU A 345 8.02 -12.64 16.50
CA LEU A 345 6.86 -13.50 16.74
C LEU A 345 7.05 -14.90 16.15
N GLU A 346 7.58 -15.00 14.93
CA GLU A 346 7.93 -16.27 14.28
C GLU A 346 8.98 -17.04 15.09
N PHE A 347 10.03 -16.35 15.53
CA PHE A 347 11.06 -16.95 16.40
C PHE A 347 10.49 -17.44 17.73
N MET A 348 9.60 -16.68 18.37
CA MET A 348 8.92 -17.11 19.59
C MET A 348 8.01 -18.31 19.36
N ASN A 349 7.30 -18.37 18.22
CA ASN A 349 6.49 -19.54 17.86
C ASN A 349 7.36 -20.78 17.68
N GLN A 350 8.49 -20.66 16.97
CA GLN A 350 9.43 -21.75 16.78
C GLN A 350 10.03 -22.20 18.13
N LYS A 351 10.37 -21.27 19.02
CA LYS A 351 10.81 -21.62 20.38
C LYS A 351 9.75 -22.41 21.15
N LEU A 352 8.49 -22.01 21.09
CA LEU A 352 7.39 -22.74 21.74
C LEU A 352 7.21 -24.15 21.18
N GLU A 353 7.46 -24.35 19.90
CA GLU A 353 7.37 -25.66 19.23
C GLU A 353 8.54 -26.58 19.60
N LEU A 354 9.73 -26.02 19.83
CA LEU A 354 10.93 -26.78 20.24
C LEU A 354 10.93 -27.17 21.73
N LEU A 355 10.09 -26.54 22.56
CA LEU A 355 10.00 -26.88 23.97
C LEU A 355 9.39 -28.29 24.15
N PRO A 356 9.89 -29.09 25.11
CA PRO A 356 9.34 -30.42 25.37
C PRO A 356 7.87 -30.32 25.82
N ASP A 357 7.06 -31.31 25.45
CA ASP A 357 5.66 -31.33 25.87
C ASP A 357 5.57 -31.57 27.38
N LEU A 358 4.96 -30.62 28.07
CA LEU A 358 4.74 -30.68 29.52
C LEU A 358 3.93 -31.91 29.92
N LYS A 359 3.00 -32.37 29.06
CA LYS A 359 2.21 -33.58 29.35
C LYS A 359 3.07 -34.84 29.32
N GLU A 360 3.99 -34.94 28.37
CA GLU A 360 4.93 -36.06 28.30
C GLU A 360 5.88 -36.08 29.51
N LEU A 361 6.33 -34.90 29.97
CA LEU A 361 7.17 -34.81 31.17
C LEU A 361 6.40 -35.18 32.45
N GLU A 362 5.16 -34.71 32.60
CA GLU A 362 4.31 -35.03 33.76
C GLU A 362 3.92 -36.53 33.81
N THR A 363 3.64 -37.13 32.65
CA THR A 363 3.38 -38.58 32.57
C THR A 363 4.61 -39.40 32.92
N LYS A 364 5.80 -39.05 32.40
CA LYS A 364 7.07 -39.70 32.79
C LYS A 364 7.33 -39.60 34.29
N LYS A 365 7.12 -38.43 34.89
CA LYS A 365 7.23 -38.26 36.34
C LYS A 365 6.26 -39.17 37.09
N SER A 366 5.01 -39.28 36.63
CA SER A 366 4.01 -40.16 37.24
C SER A 366 4.46 -41.62 37.20
N VAL A 367 4.98 -42.09 36.06
CA VAL A 367 5.50 -43.46 35.91
C VAL A 367 6.65 -43.72 36.88
N LEU A 368 7.66 -42.83 36.92
CA LEU A 368 8.78 -42.95 37.85
C LEU A 368 8.35 -42.94 39.31
N SER A 369 7.32 -42.15 39.66
CA SER A 369 6.75 -42.15 41.00
C SER A 369 6.06 -43.47 41.34
N THR A 370 5.39 -44.10 40.38
CA THR A 370 4.79 -45.43 40.56
C THR A 370 5.88 -46.49 40.72
N ASP A 371 6.92 -46.46 39.90
CA ASP A 371 8.06 -47.38 40.01
C ASP A 371 8.76 -47.24 41.38
N LEU A 372 8.90 -46.01 41.87
CA LEU A 372 9.45 -45.75 43.20
C LEU A 372 8.56 -46.33 44.32
N THR A 373 7.23 -46.27 44.18
CA THR A 373 6.34 -46.92 45.17
C THR A 373 6.49 -48.43 45.16
N GLU A 374 6.61 -49.05 43.97
CA GLU A 374 6.81 -50.49 43.85
C GLU A 374 8.17 -50.93 44.44
N VAL A 375 9.24 -50.18 44.19
CA VAL A 375 10.56 -50.44 44.78
C VAL A 375 10.52 -50.31 46.30
N ASN A 376 9.81 -49.32 46.85
CA ASN A 376 9.65 -49.19 48.29
C ASN A 376 8.87 -50.38 48.91
N GLU A 377 7.90 -50.94 48.21
CA GLU A 377 7.22 -52.17 48.64
C GLU A 377 8.17 -53.36 48.61
N LYS A 378 8.95 -53.55 47.54
CA LYS A 378 9.97 -54.59 47.45
C LYS A 378 11.03 -54.48 48.56
N ILE A 379 11.44 -53.25 48.92
CA ILE A 379 12.36 -53.01 50.04
C ILE A 379 11.75 -53.51 51.35
N LYS A 380 10.46 -53.24 51.61
CA LYS A 380 9.79 -53.74 52.83
C LYS A 380 9.82 -55.27 52.88
N PHE A 381 9.46 -55.93 51.78
CA PHE A 381 9.50 -57.39 51.70
C PHE A 381 10.92 -57.96 51.86
N ALA A 382 11.94 -57.30 51.30
CA ALA A 382 13.33 -57.71 51.47
C ALA A 382 13.80 -57.56 52.93
N ILE A 383 13.43 -56.47 53.61
CA ILE A 383 13.72 -56.27 55.05
C ILE A 383 13.02 -57.33 55.90
N GLU A 384 11.76 -57.63 55.62
CA GLU A 384 11.01 -58.69 56.32
C GLU A 384 11.65 -60.06 56.11
N SER A 385 12.04 -60.38 54.87
CA SER A 385 12.70 -61.65 54.52
C SER A 385 14.08 -61.79 55.18
N ALA A 386 14.87 -60.71 55.20
CA ALA A 386 16.15 -60.68 55.90
C ALA A 386 15.98 -60.85 57.41
N ARG A 387 14.93 -60.26 58.01
CA ARG A 387 14.60 -60.45 59.44
C ARG A 387 14.17 -61.87 59.75
N VAL A 388 13.35 -62.49 58.90
CA VAL A 388 12.91 -63.88 59.07
C VAL A 388 14.10 -64.83 58.92
N SER A 389 14.97 -64.63 57.92
CA SER A 389 16.17 -65.46 57.73
C SER A 389 17.13 -65.34 58.92
N ASN A 390 17.40 -64.12 59.40
CA ASN A 390 18.18 -63.90 60.62
C ASN A 390 17.57 -64.56 61.86
N TYR A 391 16.24 -64.52 62.00
CA TYR A 391 15.54 -65.15 63.11
C TYR A 391 15.64 -66.68 63.05
N ASN A 392 15.44 -67.26 61.86
CA ASN A 392 15.54 -68.71 61.64
C ASN A 392 16.97 -69.20 61.88
N GLU A 393 17.98 -68.52 61.31
CA GLU A 393 19.39 -68.81 61.57
C GLU A 393 19.68 -68.78 63.08
N GLY A 394 19.34 -67.68 63.77
CA GLY A 394 19.54 -67.59 65.22
C GLY A 394 18.76 -68.60 66.06
N TYR A 395 17.57 -69.00 65.60
CA TYR A 395 16.76 -70.04 66.24
C TYR A 395 17.39 -71.43 66.08
N ASP A 396 17.84 -71.78 64.87
CA ASP A 396 18.44 -73.06 64.56
C ASP A 396 19.80 -73.22 65.22
N THR A 397 20.65 -72.19 65.19
CA THR A 397 21.92 -72.19 65.95
C THR A 397 21.66 -72.34 67.45
N GLY A 398 20.60 -71.72 67.97
CA GLY A 398 20.18 -71.88 69.37
C GLY A 398 19.68 -73.28 69.70
N ASN A 399 18.99 -73.94 68.76
CA ASN A 399 18.46 -75.29 68.91
C ASN A 399 19.56 -76.36 68.82
N LEU A 400 20.50 -76.21 67.87
CA LEU A 400 21.69 -77.05 67.72
C LEU A 400 22.54 -77.02 68.99
N ASN A 401 22.84 -75.83 69.50
CA ASN A 401 23.58 -75.66 70.76
C ASN A 401 22.85 -76.29 71.94
N ARG A 402 21.51 -76.26 71.96
CA ARG A 402 20.71 -76.91 73.02
C ARG A 402 20.78 -78.44 72.96
N GLN A 403 20.97 -79.02 71.78
CA GLN A 403 21.03 -80.48 71.59
C GLN A 403 22.46 -81.03 71.79
N ASN A 404 23.49 -80.24 71.47
CA ASN A 404 24.88 -80.69 71.47
C ASN A 404 25.66 -80.37 72.76
N LEU A 405 25.22 -79.40 73.57
CA LEU A 405 25.91 -78.98 74.80
C LEU A 405 25.33 -79.64 76.05
N SER A 406 26.19 -79.93 77.04
CA SER A 406 25.73 -80.37 78.36
C SER A 406 25.04 -79.25 79.14
N ALA A 407 24.27 -79.59 80.18
CA ALA A 407 23.48 -78.60 80.93
C ALA A 407 24.33 -77.48 81.56
N GLU A 408 25.57 -77.78 81.95
CA GLU A 408 26.51 -76.84 82.58
C GLU A 408 27.14 -75.90 81.53
N GLU A 409 27.53 -76.44 80.37
CA GLU A 409 28.05 -75.67 79.24
C GLU A 409 26.99 -74.76 78.59
N LEU A 410 25.73 -75.17 78.63
CA LEU A 410 24.60 -74.38 78.11
C LEU A 410 24.33 -73.14 78.98
N GLU A 411 24.47 -73.24 80.30
CA GLU A 411 24.37 -72.08 81.20
C GLU A 411 25.51 -71.08 80.98
N GLU A 412 26.74 -71.57 80.80
CA GLU A 412 27.90 -70.74 80.48
C GLU A 412 27.75 -70.09 79.10
N TYR A 413 27.26 -70.82 78.09
CA TYR A 413 26.95 -70.30 76.76
C TYR A 413 25.87 -69.21 76.82
N ARG A 414 24.77 -69.42 77.54
CA ARG A 414 23.72 -68.40 77.74
C ARG A 414 24.27 -67.14 78.41
N LYS A 415 25.12 -67.30 79.42
CA LYS A 415 25.77 -66.19 80.13
C LYS A 415 26.69 -65.40 79.18
N ASN A 416 27.55 -66.08 78.45
CA ASN A 416 28.45 -65.48 77.45
C ASN A 416 27.70 -64.80 76.31
N MET A 417 26.59 -65.39 75.82
CA MET A 417 25.78 -64.82 74.75
C MET A 417 25.02 -63.57 75.23
N LEU A 418 24.46 -63.58 76.45
CA LEU A 418 23.85 -62.42 77.08
C LEU A 418 24.87 -61.29 77.34
N GLU A 419 26.10 -61.63 77.74
CA GLU A 419 27.18 -60.66 77.87
C GLU A 419 27.55 -60.06 76.50
N ARG A 420 27.73 -60.89 75.47
CA ARG A 420 27.96 -60.42 74.09
C ARG A 420 26.85 -59.51 73.58
N LEU A 421 25.58 -59.83 73.84
CA LEU A 421 24.45 -58.99 73.46
C LEU A 421 24.43 -57.66 74.22
N LYS A 422 24.82 -57.65 75.50
CA LYS A 422 24.98 -56.40 76.27
C LYS A 422 26.08 -55.53 75.68
N TYR A 423 27.28 -56.08 75.46
CA TYR A 423 28.39 -55.37 74.84
C TYR A 423 28.04 -54.81 73.45
N ARG A 424 27.40 -55.63 72.59
CA ARG A 424 27.01 -55.19 71.25
C ARG A 424 25.92 -54.10 71.28
N ARG A 425 25.02 -54.14 72.28
CA ARG A 425 24.00 -53.10 72.48
C ARG A 425 24.60 -51.78 72.93
N ASP A 426 25.62 -51.83 73.80
CA ASP A 426 26.33 -50.63 74.25
C ASP A 426 27.14 -50.01 73.10
N GLU A 427 27.77 -50.82 72.25
CA GLU A 427 28.53 -50.37 71.07
C GLU A 427 27.66 -49.70 69.98
N ILE A 428 26.46 -50.25 69.71
CA ILE A 428 25.49 -49.64 68.77
C ILE A 428 24.92 -48.33 69.33
N THR A 429 24.83 -48.19 70.65
CA THR A 429 24.34 -46.96 71.30
C THR A 429 25.37 -45.82 71.23
N GLU A 430 26.65 -46.13 71.03
CA GLU A 430 27.72 -45.13 70.83
C GLU A 430 27.88 -44.69 69.36
N LYS A 431 27.65 -45.58 68.37
CA LYS A 431 27.79 -45.24 66.93
C LYS A 431 26.62 -44.50 66.30
N ASN A 432 25.42 -44.59 66.88
CA ASN A 432 24.28 -43.74 66.50
C ASN A 432 23.86 -42.93 67.74
N PRO A 433 24.20 -41.63 67.84
CA PRO A 433 23.65 -40.81 68.90
C PRO A 433 22.13 -40.83 68.70
N ARG A 434 21.40 -41.32 69.71
CA ARG A 434 19.94 -41.32 69.75
C ARG A 434 19.45 -39.95 69.29
N THR A 435 18.89 -39.89 68.08
CA THR A 435 18.16 -38.72 67.62
C THR A 435 17.03 -38.46 68.61
N TYR A 436 17.17 -37.35 69.32
CA TYR A 436 16.21 -36.77 70.25
C TYR A 436 15.73 -37.71 71.36
N ARG A 437 16.56 -37.88 72.39
CA ARG A 437 15.99 -37.76 73.74
C ARG A 437 15.40 -36.36 73.85
N SER A 438 14.09 -36.30 73.77
CA SER A 438 13.25 -35.22 74.27
C SER A 438 13.74 -34.83 75.68
N ASN A 439 14.67 -33.87 75.75
CA ASN A 439 14.66 -32.92 76.86
C ASN A 439 13.29 -32.29 76.75
N GLY A 440 12.40 -32.49 77.71
CA GLY A 440 10.96 -32.17 77.67
C GLY A 440 10.58 -30.69 77.49
N LEU A 441 11.26 -29.99 76.60
CA LEU A 441 11.02 -28.64 76.13
C LEU A 441 10.18 -28.69 74.87
N ARG A 442 9.26 -27.73 74.76
CA ARG A 442 8.35 -27.62 73.62
C ARG A 442 9.15 -27.23 72.36
N PRO A 443 8.71 -27.63 71.14
CA PRO A 443 9.49 -27.50 69.90
C PRO A 443 10.07 -26.10 69.63
N HIS A 444 9.34 -25.03 69.96
CA HIS A 444 9.82 -23.65 69.77
C HIS A 444 10.99 -23.27 70.71
N GLN A 445 11.07 -23.88 71.90
CA GLN A 445 12.16 -23.62 72.86
C GLN A 445 13.45 -24.33 72.43
N ALA A 446 13.33 -25.52 71.85
CA ALA A 446 14.46 -26.22 71.25
C ALA A 446 15.06 -25.44 70.07
N LEU A 447 14.20 -24.82 69.24
CA LEU A 447 14.61 -24.00 68.11
C LEU A 447 15.29 -22.70 68.56
N ARG A 448 14.79 -22.05 69.62
CA ARG A 448 15.42 -20.87 70.21
C ARG A 448 16.80 -21.16 70.82
N LYS A 449 16.96 -22.34 71.43
CA LYS A 449 18.23 -22.78 72.00
C LYS A 449 19.25 -23.15 70.92
N ALA A 450 18.83 -23.86 69.86
CA ALA A 450 19.70 -24.16 68.72
C ALA A 450 20.21 -22.88 68.03
N ILE A 451 19.34 -21.86 67.90
CA ILE A 451 19.74 -20.55 67.39
C ILE A 451 20.73 -19.88 68.35
N SER A 452 20.47 -19.83 69.67
CA SER A 452 21.40 -19.20 70.62
C SER A 452 22.76 -19.88 70.66
N ASP A 453 22.79 -21.21 70.58
CA ASP A 453 24.03 -21.98 70.61
C ASP A 453 24.83 -21.74 69.32
N SER A 454 24.16 -21.65 68.16
CA SER A 454 24.82 -21.32 66.87
C SER A 454 25.40 -19.89 66.79
N PHE A 455 24.89 -18.95 67.59
CA PHE A 455 25.40 -17.58 67.66
C PHE A 455 26.56 -17.41 68.65
N ASN A 456 26.78 -18.36 69.55
CA ASN A 456 27.85 -18.33 70.54
C ASN A 456 29.16 -18.99 70.07
N GLU A 457 29.19 -19.63 68.90
CA GLU A 457 30.37 -20.30 68.34
C GLU A 457 31.12 -19.48 67.26
N ASN A 458 30.92 -18.15 67.19
CA ASN A 458 31.74 -17.24 66.36
C ASN A 458 32.70 -16.39 67.19
#